data_AF-A0A527IF84-F1
#
_entry.id   AF-A0A527IF84-F1
#
_cell.length_a   1.000
_cell.length_b   1.000
_cell.length_c   1.000
_cell.angle_alpha   90.00
_cell.angle_beta   90.00
_cell.angle_gamma   90.00
#
_symmetry.space_group_name_H-M   'P 1'
#
loop_
_entity.id
_entity.type
_entity.pdbx_description
1 polymer ?
#
loop_
_entity_poly.entity_id
_entity_poly.type
_entity_poly.pdbx_seq_one_letter_code
_entity_poly.pdbx_strand_id
1 'polypeptide(L)'
;FDLFGYTAERRMERRLLAQYEADLELIAGSLAPARVDAAVALASVPALIRGYGHVRRASADKASSERQRLLERLSSTPARPKLQAAE
;
A
#
# COMPACT_ATOMS: atom_id res chain seq x y z
N PHE A 1 -21.02 -15.79 -13.00
CA PHE A 1 -20.21 -16.91 -13.52
C PHE A 1 -19.05 -16.29 -14.30
N ASP A 2 -17.81 -16.35 -13.80
CA ASP A 2 -16.61 -15.76 -14.43
C ASP A 2 -15.65 -16.89 -14.85
N LEU A 3 -15.66 -17.27 -16.13
CA LEU A 3 -14.83 -18.35 -16.65
C LEU A 3 -13.34 -18.06 -16.56
N PHE A 4 -12.93 -16.79 -16.58
CA PHE A 4 -11.53 -16.39 -16.57
C PHE A 4 -11.00 -16.18 -15.14
N GLY A 5 -11.89 -16.10 -14.16
CA GLY A 5 -11.57 -15.90 -12.75
C GLY A 5 -10.72 -17.02 -12.12
N TYR A 6 -10.68 -18.21 -12.71
CA TYR A 6 -9.90 -19.34 -12.18
C TYR A 6 -8.42 -19.28 -12.51
N THR A 7 -8.01 -18.41 -13.43
CA THR A 7 -6.59 -18.23 -13.78
C THR A 7 -5.81 -17.69 -12.58
N ALA A 8 -4.53 -18.07 -12.48
CA ALA A 8 -3.65 -17.56 -11.43
C ALA A 8 -3.55 -16.02 -11.45
N GLU A 9 -3.58 -15.42 -12.64
CA GLU A 9 -3.53 -13.96 -12.80
C GLU A 9 -4.78 -13.27 -12.25
N ARG A 10 -6.00 -13.76 -12.57
CA ARG A 10 -7.23 -13.19 -12.00
C ARG A 10 -7.36 -13.39 -10.50
N ARG A 11 -6.84 -14.50 -9.95
CA ARG A 11 -6.79 -14.69 -8.49
C ARG A 11 -5.83 -13.69 -7.82
N MET A 12 -4.67 -13.46 -8.44
CA MET A 12 -3.71 -12.47 -7.96
C MET A 12 -4.29 -11.06 -8.00
N GLU A 13 -4.94 -10.65 -9.11
CA GLU A 13 -5.59 -9.34 -9.22
C GLU A 13 -6.63 -9.11 -8.12
N ARG A 14 -7.50 -10.11 -7.88
CA ARG A 14 -8.52 -10.01 -6.81
C ARG A 14 -7.91 -9.91 -5.43
N ARG A 15 -6.82 -10.65 -5.17
CA ARG A 15 -6.07 -10.53 -3.91
C ARG A 15 -5.46 -9.14 -3.76
N LEU A 16 -4.89 -8.58 -4.82
CA LEU A 16 -4.31 -7.23 -4.80
C LEU A 16 -5.36 -6.15 -4.57
N LEU A 17 -6.55 -6.29 -5.16
CA LEU A 17 -7.67 -5.39 -4.92
C LEU A 17 -8.13 -5.43 -3.46
N ALA A 18 -8.43 -6.62 -2.93
CA ALA A 18 -8.84 -6.77 -1.54
C ALA A 18 -7.76 -6.26 -0.57
N GLN A 19 -6.48 -6.45 -0.92
CA GLN A 19 -5.38 -5.92 -0.14
C GLN A 19 -5.36 -4.38 -0.11
N TYR A 20 -5.59 -3.74 -1.26
CA TYR A 20 -5.63 -2.29 -1.36
C TYR A 20 -6.82 -1.70 -0.59
N GLU A 21 -7.99 -2.33 -0.66
CA GLU A 21 -9.15 -1.92 0.12
C GLU A 21 -8.87 -1.97 1.62
N ALA A 22 -8.25 -3.05 2.11
CA ALA A 22 -7.84 -3.16 3.52
C ALA A 22 -6.78 -2.11 3.91
N ASP A 23 -5.89 -1.74 3.00
CA ASP A 23 -4.91 -0.68 3.24
C ASP A 23 -5.58 0.69 3.35
N LEU A 24 -6.60 0.97 2.53
CA LEU A 24 -7.39 2.20 2.62
C LEU A 24 -8.17 2.29 3.93
N GLU A 25 -8.74 1.19 4.41
CA GLU A 25 -9.39 1.12 5.73
C GLU A 25 -8.40 1.40 6.86
N LEU A 26 -7.20 0.83 6.79
CA LEU A 26 -6.13 1.09 7.76
C LEU A 26 -5.71 2.56 7.75
N ILE A 27 -5.54 3.15 6.56
CA ILE A 27 -5.22 4.57 6.41
C ILE A 27 -6.33 5.42 7.04
N ALA A 28 -7.60 5.15 6.74
CA ALA A 28 -8.73 5.89 7.28
C ALA A 28 -8.77 5.83 8.82
N GLY A 29 -8.46 4.67 9.42
CA GLY A 29 -8.45 4.48 10.87
C GLY A 29 -7.21 5.05 11.60
N SER A 30 -6.11 5.32 10.89
CA SER A 30 -4.83 5.73 11.49
C SER A 30 -4.36 7.13 11.10
N LEU A 31 -5.16 7.84 10.31
CA LEU A 31 -4.81 9.14 9.73
C LEU A 31 -4.55 10.18 10.82
N ALA A 32 -3.34 10.72 10.81
CA ALA A 32 -2.90 11.81 11.67
C ALA A 32 -1.94 12.71 10.88
N PRO A 33 -1.78 14.00 11.21
CA PRO A 33 -0.90 14.92 10.48
C PRO A 33 0.52 14.39 10.30
N ALA A 34 1.07 13.74 11.32
CA ALA A 34 2.42 13.17 11.29
C ALA A 34 2.55 11.88 10.45
N ARG A 35 1.45 11.37 9.89
CA ARG A 35 1.39 10.10 9.15
C ARG A 35 0.88 10.26 7.71
N VAL A 36 0.50 11.48 7.31
CA VAL A 36 -0.06 11.74 5.97
C VAL A 36 0.87 11.26 4.87
N ASP A 37 2.17 11.50 4.97
CA ASP A 37 3.14 11.07 3.95
C ASP A 37 3.20 9.54 3.80
N ALA A 38 3.15 8.81 4.91
CA ALA A 38 3.13 7.35 4.90
C ALA A 38 1.81 6.81 4.33
N ALA A 39 0.69 7.45 4.66
CA ALA A 39 -0.63 7.09 4.13
C ALA A 39 -0.72 7.32 2.61
N VAL A 40 -0.27 8.48 2.11
CA VAL A 40 -0.26 8.79 0.67
C VAL A 40 0.65 7.82 -0.09
N ALA A 41 1.84 7.54 0.46
CA ALA A 41 2.74 6.57 -0.15
C ALA A 41 2.13 5.16 -0.19
N LEU A 42 1.47 4.71 0.89
CA LEU A 42 0.82 3.41 0.94
C LEU A 42 -0.32 3.31 -0.08
N ALA A 43 -1.15 4.36 -0.20
CA ALA A 43 -2.21 4.42 -1.21
C ALA A 43 -1.68 4.42 -2.66
N SER A 44 -0.42 4.82 -2.86
CA SER A 44 0.22 4.87 -4.18
C SER A 44 0.84 3.53 -4.62
N VAL A 45 0.95 2.53 -3.74
CA VAL A 45 1.58 1.23 -4.02
C VAL A 45 1.02 0.52 -5.26
N PRO A 46 -0.31 0.49 -5.52
CA PRO A 46 -0.85 -0.18 -6.71
C PRO A 46 -0.27 0.36 -8.03
N ALA A 47 0.17 1.63 -8.06
CA ALA A 47 0.77 2.23 -9.24
C ALA A 47 2.12 1.58 -9.64
N LEU A 48 2.77 0.86 -8.73
CA LEU A 48 4.00 0.09 -8.99
C LEU A 48 3.74 -1.21 -9.76
N ILE A 49 2.50 -1.71 -9.75
CA ILE A 49 2.12 -2.97 -10.38
C ILE A 49 1.71 -2.69 -11.83
N ARG A 50 2.64 -2.94 -12.76
CA ARG A 50 2.46 -2.69 -14.19
C ARG A 50 2.79 -3.92 -15.04
N GLY A 51 2.38 -3.89 -16.31
CA GLY A 51 2.65 -4.96 -17.27
C GLY A 51 1.67 -6.15 -17.16
N TYR A 52 2.08 -7.28 -17.75
CA TYR A 52 1.26 -8.48 -17.91
C TYR A 52 2.05 -9.75 -17.55
N GLY A 53 1.36 -10.82 -17.14
CA GLY A 53 1.96 -12.13 -16.92
C GLY A 53 3.13 -12.12 -15.92
N HIS A 54 4.33 -12.50 -16.37
CA HIS A 54 5.51 -12.59 -15.51
C HIS A 54 6.03 -11.22 -15.04
N VAL A 55 5.93 -10.18 -15.87
CA VAL A 55 6.33 -8.81 -15.49
C VAL A 55 5.45 -8.31 -14.35
N ARG A 56 4.13 -8.52 -14.46
CA ARG A 56 3.18 -8.12 -13.43
C ARG A 56 3.43 -8.83 -12.11
N ARG A 57 3.74 -10.14 -12.13
CA ARG A 57 4.10 -10.90 -10.93
C ARG A 57 5.34 -10.32 -10.26
N ALA A 58 6.41 -10.08 -11.02
CA ALA A 58 7.63 -9.48 -10.48
C ALA A 58 7.39 -8.06 -9.93
N SER A 59 6.55 -7.26 -10.58
CA SER A 59 6.15 -5.94 -10.06
C SER A 59 5.28 -6.05 -8.80
N ALA A 60 4.41 -7.05 -8.71
CA ALA A 60 3.59 -7.30 -7.51
C ALA A 60 4.46 -7.68 -6.30
N ASP A 61 5.50 -8.48 -6.51
CA ASP A 61 6.46 -8.83 -5.44
C ASP A 61 7.17 -7.58 -4.90
N LYS A 62 7.67 -6.72 -5.80
CA LYS A 62 8.29 -5.43 -5.43
C LYS A 62 7.30 -4.52 -4.68
N ALA A 63 6.07 -4.43 -5.19
CA ALA A 63 5.02 -3.64 -4.54
C ALA A 63 4.68 -4.18 -3.15
N SER A 64 4.70 -5.50 -2.94
CA SER A 64 4.48 -6.11 -1.63
C SER A 64 5.58 -5.74 -0.63
N SER A 65 6.83 -5.68 -1.07
CA SER A 65 7.94 -5.24 -0.20
C SER A 65 7.80 -3.76 0.18
N GLU A 66 7.48 -2.89 -0.77
CA GLU A 66 7.28 -1.45 -0.48
C GLU A 66 6.06 -1.22 0.41
N ARG A 67 4.97 -1.96 0.19
CA ARG A 67 3.79 -1.96 1.06
C ARG A 67 4.16 -2.25 2.51
N GLN A 68 4.93 -3.32 2.75
CA GLN A 68 5.32 -3.72 4.10
C GLN A 68 6.12 -2.62 4.80
N ARG A 69 7.09 -2.03 4.10
CA ARG A 69 7.87 -0.89 4.61
C ARG A 69 6.98 0.31 4.96
N LEU A 70 5.95 0.59 4.17
CA LEU A 70 5.05 1.71 4.40
C LEU A 70 4.07 1.47 5.55
N LEU A 71 3.63 0.22 5.75
CA LEU A 71 2.84 -0.16 6.93
C LEU A 71 3.62 0.01 8.23
N GLU A 72 4.89 -0.35 8.24
CA GLU A 72 5.77 -0.14 9.39
C GLU A 72 5.93 1.35 9.69
N ARG A 73 6.09 2.18 8.67
CA ARG A 73 6.13 3.64 8.81
C ARG A 73 4.81 4.22 9.31
N LEU A 74 3.67 3.71 8.85
CA LEU A 74 2.34 4.17 9.25
C LEU A 74 2.01 3.80 10.70
N SER A 75 2.42 2.60 11.13
CA SER A 75 2.19 2.09 12.48
C SER A 75 3.18 2.61 13.52
N SER A 76 4.35 3.08 13.10
CA SER A 76 5.33 3.71 13.98
C SER A 76 4.72 4.92 14.71
N THR A 77 5.01 5.06 16.00
CA THR A 77 4.66 6.25 16.77
C THR A 77 5.50 7.42 16.27
N PRO A 78 4.90 8.46 15.66
CA PRO A 78 5.66 9.60 15.21
C PRO A 78 6.27 10.30 16.43
N ALA A 79 7.60 10.43 16.44
CA ALA A 79 8.27 11.29 17.41
C ALA A 79 7.70 12.70 17.25
N ARG A 80 7.17 13.26 18.35
CA ARG A 80 6.59 14.61 18.38
C ARG A 80 7.62 15.58 17.79
N PRO A 81 7.34 16.29 16.69
CA PRO A 81 8.28 17.28 16.20
C PRO A 81 8.40 18.36 17.27
N LYS A 82 9.62 18.55 17.79
CA LYS A 82 9.93 19.72 18.62
C LYS A 82 9.75 20.92 17.69
N LEU A 83 8.64 21.63 17.83
CA LEU A 83 8.51 22.98 17.29
C LEU A 83 9.60 23.81 17.96
N GLN A 84 10.74 23.97 17.30
CA GLN A 84 11.70 25.00 17.66
C GLN A 84 11.07 26.33 17.23
N ALA A 85 10.45 27.00 18.19
CA ALA A 85 10.21 28.42 18.08
C ALA A 85 11.57 29.10 17.90
N ALA A 86 11.81 29.67 16.73
CA ALA A 86 12.86 30.65 16.53
C ALA A 86 12.32 31.98 17.08
N GLU A 87 13.00 32.51 18.10
CA GLU A 87 12.93 33.92 18.52
C GLU A 87 13.54 34.84 17.45
#